data_AF-A0A812RTE0-F1
#
_entry.id   AF-A0A812RTE0-F1
#
_cell.length_a   1.000
_cell.length_b   1.000
_cell.length_c   1.000
_cell.angle_alpha   90.00
_cell.angle_beta   90.00
_cell.angle_gamma   90.00
#
_symmetry.space_group_name_H-M   'P 1'
#
loop_
_entity.id
_entity.type
_entity.pdbx_description
1 polymer ?
#
loop_
_entity_poly.entity_id
_entity_poly.type
_entity_poly.pdbx_seq_one_letter_code
_entity_poly.pdbx_strand_id
1 'polypeptide(L)'
;MANLPGVMWYLHSEVVGHCPRKFGIVRILRYKITMKPTPELERTGHPYAHLCHFDSGACTGPKNSLDDYQRYGYVVGCDRPNHQHAAYDQATWYSFPGDCPSKRFQQKAGCQEKGGLCKPGEPWSKTCTWRKEYAGEITLDELTHNYNFEKRCKKGFYEYDEAKDRGQGTNYWHTRSSEAVCNRRMKWLKTVLHRKAGGPNLPDPPQCPFGDQNR
;
A
#
# COMPACT_ATOMS: atom_id res chain seq x y z
N MET A 1 3.75 0.63 0.18
CA MET A 1 2.65 0.31 1.14
C MET A 1 1.42 1.12 0.74
N ALA A 2 0.26 0.92 1.35
CA ALA A 2 -0.96 1.63 0.98
C ALA A 2 -1.91 1.80 2.17
N ASN A 3 -2.83 2.75 2.09
CA ASN A 3 -4.00 2.78 2.98
C ASN A 3 -4.96 1.64 2.60
N LEU A 4 -6.01 1.40 3.41
CA LEU A 4 -6.92 0.27 3.16
C LEU A 4 -7.56 0.31 1.76
N PRO A 5 -8.08 1.46 1.24
CA PRO A 5 -8.58 1.51 -0.12
C PRO A 5 -7.51 1.23 -1.18
N GLY A 6 -6.26 1.71 -1.00
CA GLY A 6 -5.15 1.43 -1.90
C GLY A 6 -4.69 -0.04 -1.88
N VAL A 7 -4.76 -0.71 -0.72
CA VAL A 7 -4.56 -2.16 -0.62
C VAL A 7 -5.65 -2.90 -1.39
N MET A 8 -6.91 -2.53 -1.20
CA MET A 8 -8.03 -3.17 -1.88
C MET A 8 -8.00 -2.93 -3.39
N TRP A 9 -7.59 -1.74 -3.84
CA TRP A 9 -7.30 -1.46 -5.24
C TRP A 9 -6.24 -2.44 -5.75
N TYR A 10 -5.07 -2.52 -5.10
CA TYR A 10 -3.98 -3.38 -5.57
C TYR A 10 -4.35 -4.86 -5.62
N LEU A 11 -5.06 -5.35 -4.59
CA LEU A 11 -5.53 -6.73 -4.58
C LEU A 11 -6.45 -7.02 -5.77
N HIS A 12 -7.41 -6.13 -6.03
CA HIS A 12 -8.40 -6.30 -7.08
C HIS A 12 -7.78 -6.20 -8.48
N SER A 13 -6.84 -5.27 -8.68
CA SER A 13 -6.21 -5.00 -9.98
C SER A 13 -5.14 -6.03 -10.34
N GLU A 14 -4.33 -6.46 -9.36
CA GLU A 14 -3.08 -7.17 -9.65
C GLU A 14 -3.02 -8.58 -9.08
N VAL A 15 -3.78 -8.91 -8.03
CA VAL A 15 -3.52 -10.13 -7.24
C VAL A 15 -4.55 -11.22 -7.50
N VAL A 16 -5.83 -10.88 -7.36
CA VAL A 16 -6.92 -11.88 -7.28
C VAL A 16 -7.41 -12.39 -8.65
N GLY A 17 -6.85 -11.85 -9.74
CA GLY A 17 -7.06 -12.33 -11.11
C GLY A 17 -6.21 -13.56 -11.50
N HIS A 18 -5.34 -14.05 -10.61
CA HIS A 18 -4.36 -15.10 -10.91
C HIS A 18 -4.55 -16.37 -10.07
N CYS A 19 -4.20 -17.53 -10.65
CA CYS A 19 -4.13 -18.83 -9.98
C CYS A 19 -2.72 -19.44 -10.12
N PRO A 20 -1.91 -19.54 -9.05
CA PRO A 20 -2.13 -18.98 -7.71
C PRO A 20 -2.13 -17.44 -7.73
N ARG A 21 -2.58 -16.81 -6.64
CA ARG A 21 -2.54 -15.34 -6.46
C ARG A 21 -1.16 -14.80 -6.81
N LYS A 22 -1.10 -13.67 -7.53
CA LYS A 22 0.16 -13.07 -8.01
C LYS A 22 1.13 -12.86 -6.84
N PHE A 23 2.40 -13.18 -7.07
CA PHE A 23 3.49 -13.10 -6.09
C PHE A 23 3.28 -13.90 -4.79
N GLY A 24 2.33 -14.84 -4.75
CA GLY A 24 2.03 -15.61 -3.53
C GLY A 24 1.42 -14.77 -2.41
N ILE A 25 0.77 -13.64 -2.74
CA ILE A 25 0.15 -12.76 -1.75
C ILE A 25 -1.08 -13.46 -1.15
N VAL A 26 -1.05 -13.68 0.17
CA VAL A 26 -2.12 -14.39 0.91
C VAL A 26 -2.63 -13.64 2.14
N ARG A 27 -2.02 -12.50 2.48
CA ARG A 27 -2.36 -11.74 3.68
C ARG A 27 -2.19 -10.24 3.50
N ILE A 28 -2.93 -9.47 4.28
CA ILE A 28 -2.78 -8.03 4.48
C ILE A 28 -2.12 -7.83 5.84
N LEU A 29 -0.94 -7.21 5.84
CA LEU A 29 -0.26 -6.77 7.05
C LEU A 29 -0.64 -5.32 7.34
N ARG A 30 -1.01 -5.01 8.58
CA ARG A 30 -1.32 -3.66 9.04
C ARG A 30 -0.17 -3.14 9.88
N TYR A 31 0.21 -1.89 9.63
CA TYR A 31 1.20 -1.18 10.42
C TYR A 31 0.62 0.16 10.87
N LYS A 32 0.92 0.56 12.11
CA LYS A 32 0.80 1.93 12.56
C LYS A 32 2.07 2.65 12.13
N ILE A 33 1.90 3.74 11.39
CA ILE A 33 2.99 4.58 10.93
C ILE A 33 3.00 5.86 11.77
N THR A 34 4.18 6.27 12.20
CA THR A 34 4.42 7.62 12.74
C THR A 34 5.44 8.27 11.86
N MET A 35 5.12 9.42 11.29
CA MET A 35 6.03 10.16 10.42
C MET A 35 6.12 11.61 10.88
N LYS A 36 7.28 12.21 10.64
CA LYS A 36 7.50 13.64 10.81
C LYS A 36 8.10 14.19 9.51
N PRO A 37 7.34 15.01 8.77
CA PRO A 37 7.89 15.75 7.64
C PRO A 37 9.09 16.59 8.10
N THR A 38 10.08 16.78 7.23
CA THR A 38 11.19 17.68 7.51
C THR A 38 10.74 19.13 7.39
N PRO A 39 11.40 20.11 8.04
CA PRO A 39 11.02 21.51 7.92
C PRO A 39 10.96 22.00 6.47
N GLU A 40 11.82 21.47 5.60
CA GLU A 40 11.80 21.78 4.17
C GLU A 40 10.55 21.25 3.46
N LEU A 41 10.06 20.05 3.83
CA LEU A 41 8.82 19.52 3.30
C LEU A 41 7.60 20.21 3.90
N GLU A 42 7.59 20.51 5.20
CA GLU A 42 6.48 21.22 5.86
C GLU A 42 6.16 22.55 5.18
N ARG A 43 7.19 23.25 4.67
CA ARG A 43 7.03 24.51 3.92
C ARG A 43 6.28 24.37 2.60
N THR A 44 6.12 23.17 2.05
CA THR A 44 5.31 22.95 0.83
C THR A 44 3.80 22.89 1.13
N GLY A 45 3.41 22.90 2.40
CA GLY A 45 2.00 22.89 2.82
C GLY A 45 1.36 21.50 2.87
N HIS A 46 2.13 20.43 2.67
CA HIS A 46 1.63 19.06 2.76
C HIS A 46 2.69 18.10 3.33
N PRO A 47 2.29 16.99 3.99
CA PRO A 47 3.23 16.15 4.73
C PRO A 47 3.96 15.09 3.88
N TYR A 48 3.70 15.05 2.56
CA TYR A 48 4.24 14.00 1.67
C TYR A 48 5.06 14.57 0.52
N ALA A 49 6.07 13.83 0.07
CA ALA A 49 6.73 14.05 -1.21
C ALA A 49 6.09 13.19 -2.33
N HIS A 50 6.64 13.24 -3.55
CA HIS A 50 6.19 12.33 -4.61
C HIS A 50 6.46 10.87 -4.22
N LEU A 51 5.55 9.97 -4.58
CA LEU A 51 5.75 8.53 -4.39
C LEU A 51 7.03 8.08 -5.06
N CYS A 52 7.82 7.27 -4.37
CA CYS A 52 8.83 6.41 -4.99
C CYS A 52 8.30 4.97 -5.14
N HIS A 53 8.27 4.45 -6.36
CA HIS A 53 8.10 3.02 -6.63
C HIS A 53 9.40 2.29 -6.29
N PHE A 54 9.31 1.26 -5.44
CA PHE A 54 10.46 0.46 -5.03
C PHE A 54 10.46 -0.89 -5.74
N ASP A 55 11.21 -0.99 -6.84
CA ASP A 55 11.38 -2.24 -7.58
C ASP A 55 12.72 -2.88 -7.22
N SER A 56 12.67 -4.15 -6.78
CA SER A 56 13.86 -4.88 -6.31
C SER A 56 14.70 -4.09 -5.29
N GLY A 57 14.03 -3.30 -4.43
CA GLY A 57 14.65 -2.54 -3.35
C GLY A 57 15.17 -1.15 -3.73
N ALA A 58 15.12 -0.77 -5.02
CA ALA A 58 15.54 0.53 -5.53
C ALA A 58 14.36 1.41 -5.88
N CYS A 59 14.52 2.72 -5.70
CA CYS A 59 13.61 3.73 -6.17
C CYS A 59 13.72 3.85 -7.69
N THR A 60 12.67 3.49 -8.41
CA THR A 60 12.64 3.45 -9.88
C THR A 60 11.77 4.52 -10.51
N GLY A 61 11.00 5.27 -9.73
CA GLY A 61 10.28 6.42 -10.26
C GLY A 61 9.07 6.86 -9.44
N PRO A 62 8.42 7.97 -9.83
CA PRO A 62 8.77 8.84 -10.97
C PRO A 62 10.07 9.63 -10.71
N LYS A 63 10.67 10.20 -11.76
CA LYS A 63 12.03 10.82 -11.74
C LYS A 63 12.28 11.72 -10.53
N ASN A 64 11.27 12.51 -10.14
CA ASN A 64 11.35 13.48 -9.04
C ASN A 64 11.52 12.85 -7.65
N SER A 65 11.27 11.55 -7.48
CA SER A 65 11.29 10.88 -6.17
C SER A 65 12.69 10.80 -5.54
N LEU A 66 13.74 10.59 -6.34
CA LEU A 66 15.13 10.64 -5.84
C LEU A 66 15.59 12.08 -5.56
N ASP A 67 15.15 13.03 -6.38
CA ASP A 67 15.44 14.46 -6.19
C ASP A 67 14.78 14.98 -4.91
N ASP A 68 13.56 14.53 -4.62
CA ASP A 68 12.85 14.82 -3.37
C ASP A 68 13.65 14.32 -2.15
N TYR A 69 14.32 13.16 -2.24
CA TYR A 69 15.17 12.68 -1.14
C TYR A 69 16.40 13.56 -0.91
N GLN A 70 16.99 14.12 -1.96
CA GLN A 70 18.09 15.07 -1.82
C GLN A 70 17.62 16.39 -1.20
N ARG A 71 16.44 16.87 -1.62
CA ARG A 71 15.89 18.17 -1.21
C ARG A 71 15.32 18.15 0.20
N TYR A 72 14.45 17.19 0.48
CA TYR A 72 13.65 17.11 1.69
C TYR A 72 14.18 16.09 2.70
N GLY A 73 15.20 15.31 2.36
CA GLY A 73 15.58 14.12 3.13
C GLY A 73 14.71 12.91 2.74
N TYR A 74 14.94 11.76 3.36
CA TYR A 74 14.24 10.51 3.06
C TYR A 74 12.81 10.48 3.59
N VAL A 75 11.98 11.42 3.14
CA VAL A 75 10.59 11.64 3.55
C VAL A 75 9.63 10.59 2.97
N VAL A 76 8.45 10.47 3.57
CA VAL A 76 7.39 9.61 3.06
C VAL A 76 6.78 10.23 1.81
N GLY A 77 6.73 9.48 0.72
CA GLY A 77 6.07 9.91 -0.51
C GLY A 77 4.70 9.27 -0.66
N CYS A 78 3.79 9.88 -1.43
CA CYS A 78 2.48 9.30 -1.75
C CYS A 78 2.06 9.54 -3.20
N ASP A 79 1.13 8.71 -3.70
CA ASP A 79 0.41 8.93 -4.96
C ASP A 79 -0.95 8.21 -4.89
N ARG A 80 -1.89 8.63 -5.72
CA ARG A 80 -3.22 7.98 -5.85
C ARG A 80 -3.25 7.16 -7.14
N PRO A 81 -3.61 5.86 -7.08
CA PRO A 81 -3.75 5.05 -8.28
C PRO A 81 -4.97 5.46 -9.09
N ASN A 82 -5.01 5.04 -10.36
CA ASN A 82 -6.09 5.36 -11.28
C ASN A 82 -7.44 4.84 -10.76
N HIS A 83 -8.35 5.76 -10.45
CA HIS A 83 -9.66 5.43 -9.89
C HIS A 83 -10.60 4.75 -10.92
N GLN A 84 -10.36 4.93 -12.22
CA GLN A 84 -11.14 4.31 -13.29
C GLN A 84 -10.92 2.80 -13.37
N HIS A 85 -9.77 2.31 -12.90
CA HIS A 85 -9.47 0.88 -12.93
C HIS A 85 -10.20 0.13 -11.80
N ALA A 86 -10.26 0.68 -10.59
CA ALA A 86 -11.09 0.15 -9.51
C ALA A 86 -11.55 1.29 -8.58
N ALA A 87 -12.85 1.35 -8.31
CA ALA A 87 -13.52 2.48 -7.66
C ALA A 87 -13.40 2.46 -6.13
N TYR A 88 -12.19 2.29 -5.61
CA TYR A 88 -11.89 2.41 -4.19
C TYR A 88 -11.53 3.86 -3.88
N ASP A 89 -12.48 4.61 -3.33
CA ASP A 89 -12.30 6.02 -2.99
C ASP A 89 -11.12 6.23 -2.03
N GLN A 90 -10.41 7.35 -2.23
CA GLN A 90 -9.20 7.73 -1.49
C GLN A 90 -8.07 6.68 -1.53
N ALA A 91 -8.08 5.74 -2.49
CA ALA A 91 -6.94 4.84 -2.68
C ALA A 91 -5.65 5.63 -2.75
N THR A 92 -4.70 5.28 -1.87
CA THR A 92 -3.42 5.98 -1.77
C THR A 92 -2.31 4.96 -1.54
N TRP A 93 -1.26 5.10 -2.35
CA TRP A 93 0.00 4.40 -2.18
C TRP A 93 1.00 5.29 -1.48
N TYR A 94 1.87 4.66 -0.71
CA TYR A 94 2.93 5.31 0.05
C TYR A 94 4.27 4.63 -0.17
N SER A 95 5.29 5.47 -0.25
CA SER A 95 6.69 5.09 -0.35
C SER A 95 7.40 5.43 0.95
N PHE A 96 8.09 4.44 1.50
CA PHE A 96 8.76 4.51 2.78
C PHE A 96 10.23 4.14 2.57
N PRO A 97 11.11 5.13 2.33
CA PRO A 97 12.52 4.84 2.04
C PRO A 97 13.18 4.17 3.23
N GLY A 98 13.63 2.94 3.04
CA GLY A 98 14.57 2.26 3.93
C GLY A 98 16.02 2.46 3.48
N ASP A 99 16.95 1.71 4.06
CA ASP A 99 18.37 1.79 3.72
C ASP A 99 18.62 1.65 2.22
N CYS A 100 19.49 2.50 1.68
CA CYS A 100 19.91 2.48 0.28
C CYS A 100 18.75 2.46 -0.70
N PRO A 101 17.86 3.47 -0.66
CA PRO A 101 16.71 3.52 -1.54
C PRO A 101 17.12 3.76 -2.99
N SER A 102 18.32 4.25 -3.30
CA SER A 102 18.79 4.38 -4.69
C SER A 102 19.29 3.07 -5.33
N LYS A 103 19.43 1.99 -4.55
CA LYS A 103 20.12 0.75 -4.97
C LYS A 103 19.21 -0.46 -4.94
N ARG A 104 19.37 -1.34 -5.93
CA ARG A 104 18.70 -2.66 -5.92
C ARG A 104 19.29 -3.53 -4.82
N PHE A 105 18.57 -4.56 -4.38
CA PHE A 105 18.99 -5.45 -3.30
C PHE A 105 20.43 -5.97 -3.45
N GLN A 106 20.81 -6.40 -4.65
CA GLN A 106 22.16 -6.92 -4.94
C GLN A 106 23.27 -5.85 -4.87
N GLN A 107 22.90 -4.57 -4.91
CA GLN A 107 23.80 -3.42 -4.96
C GLN A 107 23.83 -2.64 -3.64
N LYS A 108 23.18 -3.15 -2.58
CA LYS A 108 23.15 -2.46 -1.28
C LYS A 108 24.44 -2.61 -0.49
N ALA A 109 25.27 -3.60 -0.81
CA ALA A 109 26.57 -3.77 -0.19
C ALA A 109 27.44 -2.51 -0.39
N GLY A 110 27.95 -1.95 0.70
CA GLY A 110 28.81 -0.75 0.69
C GLY A 110 28.09 0.59 0.54
N CYS A 111 26.79 0.60 0.28
CA CYS A 111 26.00 1.84 0.25
C CYS A 111 25.77 2.39 1.68
N GLN A 112 25.87 3.71 1.83
CA GLN A 112 25.83 4.43 3.12
C GLN A 112 24.54 5.21 3.36
N GLU A 113 23.60 5.17 2.41
CA GLU A 113 22.31 5.87 2.55
C GLU A 113 21.45 5.19 3.62
N LYS A 114 21.11 5.93 4.68
CA LYS A 114 20.34 5.42 5.82
C LYS A 114 18.82 5.32 5.57
N GLY A 115 18.33 5.87 4.47
CA GLY A 115 16.89 6.01 4.27
C GLY A 115 16.24 6.89 5.36
N GLY A 116 14.94 6.68 5.60
CA GLY A 116 14.14 7.48 6.54
C GLY A 116 13.61 6.71 7.75
N LEU A 117 13.87 5.40 7.85
CA LEU A 117 13.38 4.59 8.96
C LEU A 117 14.17 4.89 10.24
N CYS A 118 13.50 5.49 11.22
CA CYS A 118 14.08 5.78 12.52
C CYS A 118 14.27 4.54 13.38
N LYS A 119 15.35 4.52 14.16
CA LYS A 119 15.49 3.61 15.30
C LYS A 119 14.67 4.11 16.51
N PRO A 120 14.30 3.24 17.46
CA PRO A 120 13.67 3.66 18.71
C PRO A 120 14.54 4.70 19.42
N GLY A 121 13.92 5.82 19.85
CA GLY A 121 14.61 6.92 20.53
C GLY A 121 15.40 7.88 19.63
N GLU A 122 15.57 7.59 18.34
CA GLU A 122 16.31 8.46 17.42
C GLU A 122 15.55 9.78 17.19
N PRO A 123 16.22 10.95 17.28
CA PRO A 123 15.60 12.24 16.99
C PRO A 123 15.27 12.36 15.49
N TRP A 124 14.14 13.00 15.19
CA TRP A 124 13.70 13.25 13.83
C TRP A 124 14.73 14.08 13.04
N SER A 125 15.04 13.67 11.81
CA SER A 125 16.04 14.29 10.94
C SER A 125 15.78 13.96 9.47
N LYS A 126 16.62 14.44 8.55
CA LYS A 126 16.55 14.07 7.13
C LYS A 126 16.78 12.58 6.86
N THR A 127 17.35 11.83 7.80
CA THR A 127 17.55 10.37 7.72
C THR A 127 16.73 9.59 8.77
N CYS A 128 15.83 10.26 9.47
CA CYS A 128 14.87 9.66 10.40
C CYS A 128 13.57 10.46 10.30
N THR A 129 12.68 10.02 9.42
CA THR A 129 11.44 10.71 9.04
C THR A 129 10.20 9.86 9.31
N TRP A 130 10.34 8.55 9.50
CA TRP A 130 9.21 7.66 9.78
C TRP A 130 9.58 6.46 10.66
N ARG A 131 8.56 5.93 11.34
CA ARG A 131 8.58 4.74 12.18
C ARG A 131 7.40 3.85 11.80
N LYS A 132 7.54 2.54 12.03
CA LYS A 132 6.47 1.57 11.86
C LYS A 132 6.35 0.68 13.09
N GLU A 133 5.12 0.38 13.45
CA GLU A 133 4.76 -0.57 14.49
C GLU A 133 3.79 -1.58 13.88
N TYR A 134 3.99 -2.88 14.10
CA TYR A 134 3.05 -3.89 13.62
C TYR A 134 1.69 -3.72 14.33
N ALA A 135 0.61 -3.79 13.57
CA ALA A 135 -0.75 -3.54 14.04
C ALA A 135 -1.74 -4.65 13.62
N GLY A 136 -1.23 -5.87 13.44
CA GLY A 136 -2.01 -7.05 13.11
C GLY A 136 -2.01 -7.41 11.62
N GLU A 137 -2.69 -8.51 11.31
CA GLU A 137 -2.85 -9.01 9.95
C GLU A 137 -4.15 -9.77 9.78
N ILE A 138 -4.63 -9.84 8.54
CA ILE A 138 -5.70 -10.76 8.12
C ILE A 138 -5.22 -11.52 6.87
N THR A 139 -5.67 -12.76 6.72
CA THR A 139 -5.52 -13.51 5.48
C THR A 139 -6.57 -13.06 4.47
N LEU A 140 -6.29 -13.27 3.18
CA LEU A 140 -7.26 -13.00 2.12
C LEU A 140 -8.43 -13.98 2.15
N ASP A 141 -8.26 -15.16 2.73
CA ASP A 141 -9.37 -16.09 2.92
C ASP A 141 -10.31 -15.61 4.02
N GLU A 142 -9.81 -15.10 5.15
CA GLU A 142 -10.65 -14.44 6.16
C GLU A 142 -11.41 -13.24 5.57
N LEU A 143 -10.75 -12.47 4.71
CA LEU A 143 -11.39 -11.36 4.00
C LEU A 143 -12.50 -11.82 3.05
N THR A 144 -12.33 -12.97 2.39
CA THR A 144 -13.25 -13.50 1.38
C THR A 144 -14.24 -14.54 1.92
N HIS A 145 -14.62 -14.42 3.20
CA HIS A 145 -15.56 -15.31 3.89
C HIS A 145 -15.10 -16.78 3.93
N ASN A 146 -13.82 -16.99 4.21
CA ASN A 146 -13.15 -18.29 4.27
C ASN A 146 -13.29 -19.09 2.96
N TYR A 147 -13.10 -18.40 1.83
CA TYR A 147 -13.24 -18.98 0.49
C TYR A 147 -12.39 -20.24 0.27
N ASN A 148 -11.24 -20.35 0.95
CA ASN A 148 -10.24 -21.40 0.77
C ASN A 148 -9.73 -21.41 -0.68
N PHE A 149 -9.06 -20.31 -1.05
CA PHE A 149 -8.69 -20.04 -2.42
C PHE A 149 -7.85 -21.17 -3.03
N GLU A 150 -6.82 -21.63 -2.32
CA GLU A 150 -5.88 -22.63 -2.86
C GLU A 150 -6.61 -23.91 -3.29
N LYS A 151 -7.53 -24.42 -2.47
CA LYS A 151 -8.30 -25.63 -2.77
C LYS A 151 -9.24 -25.42 -3.96
N ARG A 152 -9.84 -24.24 -4.07
CA ARG A 152 -10.79 -23.92 -5.14
C ARG A 152 -10.09 -23.64 -6.47
N CYS A 153 -8.94 -22.99 -6.43
CA CYS A 153 -8.08 -22.75 -7.58
C CYS A 153 -7.70 -24.05 -8.29
N LYS A 154 -7.27 -25.06 -7.51
CA LYS A 154 -6.95 -26.41 -8.03
C LYS A 154 -8.14 -27.11 -8.69
N LYS A 155 -9.37 -26.65 -8.45
CA LYS A 155 -10.61 -27.16 -9.06
C LYS A 155 -11.11 -26.30 -10.22
N GLY A 156 -10.33 -25.31 -10.67
CA GLY A 156 -10.67 -24.43 -11.79
C GLY A 156 -11.53 -23.21 -11.43
N PHE A 157 -11.73 -22.92 -10.14
CA PHE A 157 -12.40 -21.68 -9.71
C PHE A 157 -11.39 -20.52 -9.62
N TYR A 158 -11.86 -19.29 -9.81
CA TYR A 158 -11.05 -18.08 -9.73
C TYR A 158 -11.76 -16.98 -8.92
N GLU A 159 -11.00 -16.15 -8.22
CA GLU A 159 -11.56 -15.07 -7.40
C GLU A 159 -12.08 -13.89 -8.22
N TYR A 160 -11.43 -13.62 -9.36
CA TYR A 160 -11.78 -12.53 -10.24
C TYR A 160 -11.29 -12.81 -11.67
N ASP A 161 -12.07 -12.36 -12.65
CA ASP A 161 -11.76 -12.34 -14.09
C ASP A 161 -12.09 -10.94 -14.56
N GLU A 162 -11.07 -10.22 -15.06
CA GLU A 162 -11.17 -8.81 -15.41
C GLU A 162 -12.13 -8.56 -16.58
N ALA A 163 -12.13 -9.44 -17.59
CA ALA A 163 -13.00 -9.30 -18.75
C ALA A 163 -14.48 -9.47 -18.39
N LYS A 164 -14.77 -10.29 -17.37
CA LYS A 164 -16.13 -10.53 -16.89
C LYS A 164 -16.53 -9.66 -15.69
N ASP A 165 -15.59 -8.92 -15.12
CA ASP A 165 -15.73 -8.14 -13.88
C ASP A 165 -16.36 -8.94 -12.72
N ARG A 166 -15.98 -10.22 -12.61
CA ARG A 166 -16.55 -11.16 -11.63
C ARG A 166 -15.67 -12.38 -11.38
N GLY A 167 -15.84 -13.01 -10.23
CA GLY A 167 -15.26 -14.31 -9.86
C GLY A 167 -16.17 -15.50 -10.15
N GLN A 168 -15.63 -16.70 -10.03
CA GLN A 168 -16.36 -17.97 -10.09
C GLN A 168 -16.28 -18.66 -8.72
N GLY A 169 -17.43 -19.03 -8.15
CA GLY A 169 -17.51 -19.67 -6.83
C GLY A 169 -17.45 -18.71 -5.64
N THR A 170 -17.15 -17.43 -5.88
CA THR A 170 -17.30 -16.31 -4.93
C THR A 170 -17.82 -15.08 -5.66
N ASN A 171 -18.56 -14.23 -4.95
CA ASN A 171 -19.02 -12.93 -5.43
C ASN A 171 -18.27 -11.75 -4.79
N TYR A 172 -17.31 -12.02 -3.92
CA TYR A 172 -16.65 -10.98 -3.14
C TYR A 172 -16.01 -9.89 -4.01
N TRP A 173 -15.32 -10.29 -5.08
CA TRP A 173 -14.63 -9.38 -6.00
C TRP A 173 -15.47 -8.94 -7.22
N HIS A 174 -16.79 -9.17 -7.24
CA HIS A 174 -17.61 -8.75 -8.40
C HIS A 174 -17.73 -7.24 -8.48
N THR A 175 -17.63 -6.65 -9.69
CA THR A 175 -17.92 -5.23 -9.95
C THR A 175 -16.89 -4.27 -9.36
N ARG A 176 -15.67 -4.22 -9.92
CA ARG A 176 -14.59 -3.33 -9.47
C ARG A 176 -14.85 -1.86 -9.73
N SER A 177 -15.65 -1.54 -10.74
CA SER A 177 -15.97 -0.17 -11.16
C SER A 177 -17.10 0.47 -10.34
N SER A 178 -17.83 -0.30 -9.53
CA SER A 178 -18.92 0.21 -8.71
C SER A 178 -18.40 0.69 -7.35
N GLU A 179 -18.42 2.01 -7.16
CA GLU A 179 -18.07 2.64 -5.89
C GLU A 179 -18.92 2.10 -4.74
N ALA A 180 -20.24 1.90 -4.95
CA ALA A 180 -21.13 1.33 -3.94
C ALA A 180 -20.69 -0.08 -3.51
N VAL A 181 -20.25 -0.92 -4.45
CA VAL A 181 -19.77 -2.28 -4.14
C VAL A 181 -18.40 -2.22 -3.44
N CYS A 182 -17.48 -1.38 -3.92
CA CYS A 182 -16.19 -1.14 -3.28
C CYS A 182 -16.35 -0.65 -1.84
N ASN A 183 -17.27 0.29 -1.59
CA ASN A 183 -17.59 0.78 -0.25
C ASN A 183 -18.15 -0.31 0.66
N ARG A 184 -18.95 -1.25 0.14
CA ARG A 184 -19.37 -2.44 0.91
C ARG A 184 -18.19 -3.34 1.27
N ARG A 185 -17.26 -3.60 0.34
CA ARG A 185 -16.04 -4.37 0.63
C ARG A 185 -15.16 -3.67 1.68
N MET A 186 -15.05 -2.36 1.62
CA MET A 186 -14.32 -1.55 2.61
C MET A 186 -14.94 -1.64 4.01
N LYS A 187 -16.27 -1.57 4.12
CA LYS A 187 -16.97 -1.77 5.41
C LYS A 187 -16.72 -3.17 5.98
N TRP A 188 -16.76 -4.19 5.12
CA TRP A 188 -16.44 -5.55 5.53
C TRP A 188 -14.98 -5.70 5.97
N LEU A 189 -14.03 -5.19 5.20
CA LEU A 189 -12.60 -5.19 5.56
C LEU A 189 -12.36 -4.58 6.94
N LYS A 190 -12.95 -3.40 7.21
CA LYS A 190 -12.85 -2.75 8.53
C LYS A 190 -13.45 -3.63 9.63
N THR A 191 -14.55 -4.33 9.36
CA THR A 191 -15.17 -5.29 10.29
C THR A 191 -14.27 -6.48 10.61
N VAL A 192 -13.68 -7.12 9.59
CA VAL A 192 -12.78 -8.27 9.77
C VAL A 192 -11.53 -7.86 10.54
N LEU A 193 -10.94 -6.72 10.20
CA LEU A 193 -9.79 -6.17 10.90
C LEU A 193 -10.10 -5.87 12.37
N HIS A 194 -11.25 -5.25 12.65
CA HIS A 194 -11.65 -4.93 14.02
C HIS A 194 -11.84 -6.21 14.86
N ARG A 195 -12.53 -7.23 14.32
CA ARG A 195 -12.74 -8.51 14.99
C ARG A 195 -11.44 -9.24 15.31
N LYS A 196 -10.47 -9.22 14.39
CA LYS A 196 -9.22 -9.97 14.54
C LYS A 196 -8.16 -9.24 15.37
N ALA A 197 -7.99 -7.94 15.14
CA ALA A 197 -6.87 -7.23 15.72
C ALA A 197 -7.10 -6.85 17.19
N GLY A 198 -8.35 -6.78 17.68
CA GLY A 198 -8.69 -6.29 19.02
C GLY A 198 -8.10 -4.90 19.35
N GLY A 199 -7.50 -4.25 18.36
CA GLY A 199 -6.59 -3.13 18.52
C GLY A 199 -7.28 -1.82 18.20
N PRO A 200 -6.63 -0.70 18.55
CA PRO A 200 -7.23 0.62 18.41
C PRO A 200 -7.63 0.92 16.96
N ASN A 201 -8.73 1.65 16.81
CA ASN A 201 -9.07 2.32 15.56
C ASN A 201 -7.95 3.31 15.24
N LEU A 202 -6.97 2.90 14.43
CA LEU A 202 -5.95 3.80 13.92
C LEU A 202 -6.62 4.83 13.00
N PRO A 203 -6.20 6.11 13.07
CA PRO A 203 -6.71 7.13 12.18
C PRO A 203 -6.37 6.81 10.73
N ASP A 204 -7.24 7.24 9.81
CA ASP A 204 -6.89 7.25 8.39
C ASP A 204 -5.74 8.25 8.17
N PRO A 205 -4.76 7.92 7.30
CA PRO A 205 -3.63 8.80 7.03
C PRO A 205 -4.09 10.12 6.37
N PRO A 206 -3.32 11.21 6.51
CA PRO A 206 -3.58 12.45 5.78
C PRO A 206 -3.74 12.22 4.27
N GLN A 207 -4.58 13.02 3.62
CA GLN A 207 -4.83 12.93 2.18
C GLN A 207 -3.55 13.19 1.38
N CYS A 208 -3.39 12.43 0.29
CA CYS A 208 -2.28 12.62 -0.65
C CYS A 208 -2.63 13.73 -1.66
N PRO A 209 -1.80 14.78 -1.80
CA PRO A 209 -2.05 15.83 -2.78
C PRO A 209 -1.74 15.40 -4.22
N PHE A 210 -0.97 14.31 -4.41
CA PHE A 210 -0.59 13.78 -5.71
C PHE A 210 -1.63 12.77 -6.23
N GLY A 211 -1.75 12.60 -7.55
CA GLY A 211 -2.70 11.66 -8.18
C GLY A 211 -3.17 12.08 -9.56
N ASP A 212 -4.23 11.40 -10.05
CA ASP A 212 -4.87 11.39 -11.39
C ASP A 212 -5.05 12.71 -12.19
N GLN A 213 -4.56 13.86 -11.73
CA GLN A 213 -4.55 15.12 -12.48
C GLN A 213 -3.26 15.40 -13.27
N ASN A 214 -2.24 14.54 -13.22
CA ASN A 214 -0.94 14.79 -13.87
C ASN A 214 -0.31 13.55 -14.55
N ARG A 215 -1.10 12.68 -15.19
CA ARG A 215 -0.57 11.66 -16.12
C ARG A 215 -1.26 11.72 -17.47
#